data_AF-A0A3D4XQE6-F1
#
_entry.id   AF-A0A3D4XQE6-F1
#
_cell.length_a   1.000
_cell.length_b   1.000
_cell.length_c   1.000
_cell.angle_alpha   90.00
_cell.angle_beta   90.00
_cell.angle_gamma   90.00
#
_symmetry.space_group_name_H-M   'P 1'
#
loop_
_entity.id
_entity.type
_entity.pdbx_description
1 polymer ?
#
loop_
_entity_poly.entity_id
_entity_poly.type
_entity_poly.pdbx_seq_one_letter_code
_entity_poly.pdbx_strand_id
1 'polypeptide(L)'
;MSEEQQQSQLKQLIAKGKLQGYLTYAEVNDHLPNDADPEQAEEIINMINDMGIQVYEVAPDEDSLITDSVAVTTDDEDAEEVAALASLDNEFGRTTDPVRMYMREMGSVELLTRADELKIAKRIEEGQRQ
;
A
#
# COMPACT_ATOMS: atom_id res chain seq x y z
N MET A 1 -30.46 -12.35 5.40
CA MET A 1 -29.99 -11.11 4.74
C MET A 1 -29.47 -11.54 3.38
N SER A 2 -29.97 -10.97 2.28
CA SER A 2 -29.54 -11.36 0.93
C SER A 2 -28.18 -10.73 0.61
N GLU A 3 -27.30 -11.44 -0.10
CA GLU A 3 -25.94 -10.97 -0.47
C GLU A 3 -25.95 -9.59 -1.17
N GLU A 4 -27.03 -9.26 -1.88
CA GLU A 4 -27.24 -7.94 -2.50
C GLU A 4 -27.35 -6.79 -1.50
N GLN A 5 -27.95 -7.03 -0.32
CA GLN A 5 -28.05 -6.03 0.74
C GLN A 5 -26.68 -5.76 1.38
N GLN A 6 -25.85 -6.80 1.53
CA GLN A 6 -24.48 -6.68 2.04
C GLN A 6 -23.61 -5.87 1.08
N GLN A 7 -23.69 -6.15 -0.22
CA GLN A 7 -22.97 -5.35 -1.23
C GLN A 7 -23.42 -3.89 -1.26
N SER A 8 -24.72 -3.62 -1.05
CA SER A 8 -25.22 -2.25 -0.98
C SER A 8 -24.73 -1.50 0.25
N GLN A 9 -24.66 -2.16 1.41
CA GLN A 9 -24.16 -1.55 2.65
C GLN A 9 -22.66 -1.30 2.58
N LEU A 10 -21.88 -2.25 2.04
CA LEU A 10 -20.44 -2.07 1.84
C LEU A 10 -20.14 -0.90 0.88
N LYS A 11 -20.91 -0.76 -0.20
CA LYS A 11 -20.78 0.38 -1.13
C LYS A 11 -21.07 1.72 -0.45
N GLN A 12 -22.05 1.77 0.44
CA GLN A 12 -22.34 2.98 1.22
C GLN A 12 -21.21 3.30 2.19
N LEU A 13 -20.63 2.28 2.82
CA LEU A 13 -19.48 2.42 3.71
C LEU A 13 -18.27 2.99 2.99
N ILE A 14 -17.93 2.45 1.82
CA ILE A 14 -16.83 2.92 0.98
C ILE A 14 -17.07 4.36 0.52
N ALA A 15 -18.30 4.72 0.14
CA ALA A 15 -18.64 6.08 -0.26
C ALA A 15 -18.45 7.08 0.90
N LYS A 16 -18.82 6.69 2.13
CA LYS A 16 -18.63 7.51 3.32
C LYS A 16 -17.15 7.65 3.68
N GLY A 17 -16.40 6.55 3.69
CA GLY A 17 -14.96 6.55 3.96
C GLY A 17 -14.16 7.33 2.92
N LYS A 18 -14.57 7.30 1.65
CA LYS A 18 -13.94 8.11 0.59
C LYS A 18 -14.22 9.61 0.74
N LEU A 19 -15.37 9.99 1.29
CA LEU A 19 -15.69 11.40 1.56
C LEU A 19 -14.94 11.95 2.78
N GLN A 20 -14.77 11.11 3.80
CA GLN A 20 -14.16 11.51 5.08
C GLN A 20 -12.65 11.27 5.12
N GLY A 21 -12.11 10.41 4.25
CA GLY A 21 -10.71 9.98 4.24
C GLY A 21 -10.39 8.93 5.32
N TYR A 22 -11.32 8.67 6.24
CA TYR A 22 -11.16 7.70 7.31
C TYR A 22 -12.49 6.99 7.62
N LEU A 23 -12.37 5.87 8.32
CA LEU A 23 -13.50 5.12 8.86
C LEU A 23 -13.16 4.63 10.28
N THR A 24 -14.16 4.39 11.11
CA THR A 24 -13.94 3.82 12.45
C THR A 24 -14.28 2.34 12.53
N TYR A 25 -13.64 1.60 13.43
CA TYR A 25 -13.96 0.19 13.68
C TYR A 25 -15.45 -0.01 14.04
N ALA A 26 -16.04 0.93 14.78
CA ALA A 26 -17.47 0.91 15.09
C ALA A 26 -18.33 1.01 13.83
N GLU A 27 -17.97 1.87 12.89
CA GLU A 27 -18.69 2.02 11.62
C GLU A 27 -18.51 0.81 10.71
N VAL A 28 -17.32 0.20 10.65
CA VAL A 28 -17.14 -1.07 9.92
C VAL A 28 -18.04 -2.15 10.52
N ASN A 29 -18.04 -2.26 11.85
CA ASN A 29 -18.77 -3.30 12.57
C ASN A 29 -20.31 -3.11 12.50
N ASP A 30 -20.80 -1.87 12.49
CA ASP A 30 -22.23 -1.56 12.36
C ASP A 30 -22.79 -1.92 10.97
N HIS A 31 -21.93 -1.89 9.95
CA HIS A 31 -22.27 -2.27 8.58
C HIS A 31 -21.96 -3.74 8.26
N LEU A 32 -21.44 -4.48 9.23
CA LEU A 32 -21.15 -5.90 9.15
C LEU A 32 -22.33 -6.70 9.74
N PRO A 33 -22.70 -7.86 9.17
CA PRO A 33 -23.72 -8.71 9.76
C PRO A 33 -23.32 -9.18 11.17
N ASN A 34 -24.28 -9.29 12.10
CA ASN A 34 -24.05 -9.78 13.47
C ASN A 34 -23.46 -11.21 13.57
N ASP A 35 -23.41 -11.97 12.47
CA ASP A 35 -22.83 -13.32 12.36
C ASP A 35 -21.41 -13.31 11.76
N ALA A 36 -20.81 -12.14 11.55
CA ALA A 36 -19.48 -12.07 10.96
C ALA A 36 -18.39 -12.44 11.97
N ASP A 37 -17.51 -13.33 11.53
CA ASP A 37 -16.34 -13.72 12.30
C ASP A 37 -15.30 -12.59 12.33
N PRO A 38 -14.48 -12.49 13.39
CA PRO A 38 -13.42 -11.48 13.48
C PRO A 38 -12.43 -11.56 12.30
N GLU A 39 -12.18 -12.76 11.75
CA GLU A 39 -11.35 -12.95 10.56
C GLU A 39 -11.96 -12.29 9.32
N GLN A 40 -13.29 -12.32 9.15
CA GLN A 40 -13.97 -11.67 8.03
C GLN A 40 -13.96 -10.14 8.17
N ALA A 41 -14.02 -9.64 9.42
CA ALA A 41 -13.87 -8.21 9.68
C ALA A 41 -12.47 -7.73 9.28
N GLU A 42 -11.42 -8.49 9.60
CA GLU A 42 -10.04 -8.17 9.19
C GLU A 42 -9.87 -8.18 7.66
N GLU A 43 -10.47 -9.13 6.94
CA GLU A 43 -10.44 -9.15 5.46
C GLU A 43 -11.10 -7.90 4.86
N ILE A 44 -12.23 -7.45 5.42
CA ILE A 44 -12.93 -6.25 4.96
C ILE A 44 -12.12 -4.99 5.28
N ILE A 45 -11.49 -4.93 6.46
CA ILE A 45 -10.60 -3.82 6.84
C ILE A 45 -9.41 -3.73 5.88
N ASN A 46 -8.80 -4.86 5.52
CA ASN A 46 -7.72 -4.88 4.54
C ASN A 46 -8.20 -4.38 3.16
N MET A 47 -9.37 -4.82 2.72
CA MET A 47 -9.98 -4.35 1.46
C MET A 47 -10.26 -2.84 1.47
N ILE A 48 -10.67 -2.28 2.60
CA ILE A 48 -10.92 -0.83 2.76
C ILE A 48 -9.60 -0.05 2.77
N ASN A 49 -8.56 -0.58 3.42
CA ASN A 49 -7.21 0.02 3.40
C ASN A 49 -6.60 0.01 2.00
N ASP A 50 -6.79 -1.06 1.21
CA ASP A 50 -6.36 -1.14 -0.20
C ASP A 50 -7.04 -0.09 -1.09
N MET A 51 -8.24 0.39 -0.69
CA MET A 51 -8.95 1.50 -1.36
C MET A 51 -8.47 2.89 -0.91
N GLY A 52 -7.48 2.96 -0.02
CA GLY A 52 -6.90 4.22 0.48
C GLY A 52 -7.71 4.88 1.60
N ILE A 53 -8.59 4.15 2.29
CA ILE A 53 -9.36 4.66 3.41
C ILE A 53 -8.76 4.08 4.70
N GLN A 54 -8.29 4.94 5.60
CA GLN A 54 -7.67 4.51 6.84
C GLN A 54 -8.73 4.18 7.91
N VAL A 55 -8.56 3.05 8.62
CA VAL A 55 -9.47 2.63 9.70
C VAL A 55 -8.88 2.92 11.08
N TYR A 56 -9.60 3.67 11.91
CA TYR A 56 -9.18 4.09 13.24
C TYR A 56 -10.07 3.49 14.35
N GLU A 57 -9.50 3.19 15.52
CA GLU A 57 -10.28 2.69 16.68
C GLU A 57 -11.17 3.77 17.31
N VAL A 58 -10.72 5.02 17.27
CA VAL A 58 -11.44 6.19 17.77
C VAL A 58 -11.38 7.26 16.69
N ALA A 59 -12.50 7.93 16.40
CA ALA A 59 -12.52 9.03 15.45
C ALA A 59 -11.47 10.08 15.86
N PRO A 60 -10.48 10.38 15.00
CA PRO A 60 -9.53 11.43 15.31
C PRO A 60 -10.25 12.78 15.38
N ASP A 61 -9.93 13.60 16.38
CA ASP A 61 -10.47 14.96 16.53
C ASP A 61 -10.18 15.78 15.26
N GLU A 62 -11.15 16.60 14.81
CA GLU A 62 -11.10 17.38 13.56
C GLU A 62 -9.81 18.23 13.40
N ASP A 63 -9.16 18.63 14.50
CA ASP A 63 -7.89 19.37 14.49
C ASP A 63 -6.68 18.55 14.01
N SER A 64 -6.74 17.22 14.04
CA SER A 64 -5.66 16.33 13.57
C SER A 64 -5.79 15.94 12.10
N LEU A 65 -6.94 16.22 11.47
CA LEU A 65 -7.19 16.01 10.04
C LEU A 65 -6.62 17.12 9.16
N ILE A 66 -6.39 18.32 9.71
CA ILE A 66 -5.94 19.50 8.96
C ILE A 66 -4.46 19.36 8.54
N THR A 67 -3.69 18.52 9.23
CA THR A 67 -2.29 18.24 8.85
C THR A 67 -2.13 17.19 7.76
N ASP A 68 -3.18 16.43 7.44
CA ASP A 68 -3.15 15.36 6.42
C ASP A 68 -4.05 15.67 5.20
N SER A 69 -4.85 16.74 5.26
CA SER A 69 -5.83 17.13 4.22
C SER A 69 -5.34 18.19 3.22
N VAL A 70 -4.02 18.40 3.08
CA VAL A 70 -3.49 19.28 2.02
C VAL A 70 -3.31 18.57 0.67
N ALA A 71 -3.58 17.27 0.56
CA ALA A 71 -3.21 16.54 -0.66
C ALA A 71 -4.36 15.83 -1.39
N VAL A 72 -5.59 16.36 -1.43
CA VAL A 72 -6.49 16.05 -2.56
C VAL A 72 -7.47 17.20 -2.85
N THR A 73 -7.05 18.18 -3.64
CA THR A 73 -7.98 18.88 -4.55
C THR A 73 -7.28 19.24 -5.86
N THR A 74 -7.94 18.88 -6.97
CA THR A 74 -7.91 19.46 -8.32
C THR A 74 -6.73 19.16 -9.25
N ASP A 75 -6.89 18.12 -10.09
CA ASP A 75 -7.02 18.22 -11.56
C ASP A 75 -6.32 19.42 -12.23
N ASP A 76 -5.03 19.29 -12.58
CA ASP A 76 -4.39 19.76 -13.86
C ASP A 76 -2.85 19.51 -13.98
N GLU A 77 -2.24 18.54 -13.30
CA GLU A 77 -0.75 18.35 -13.31
C GLU A 77 -0.29 16.88 -13.51
N ASP A 78 -0.98 16.15 -14.39
CA ASP A 78 -0.83 14.70 -14.66
C ASP A 78 0.51 14.27 -15.33
N ALA A 79 1.57 15.08 -15.28
CA ALA A 79 2.87 14.76 -15.89
C ALA A 79 4.08 14.91 -14.95
N GLU A 80 3.98 15.65 -13.85
CA GLU A 80 5.10 15.87 -12.92
C GLU A 80 4.96 15.08 -11.60
N GLU A 81 3.74 14.75 -11.17
CA GLU A 81 3.52 13.99 -9.92
C GLU A 81 3.92 12.52 -10.01
N VAL A 82 3.89 11.90 -11.19
CA VAL A 82 4.30 10.49 -11.37
C VAL A 82 5.80 10.31 -11.08
N ALA A 83 6.63 11.33 -11.33
CA ALA A 83 8.06 11.31 -11.02
C ALA A 83 8.34 11.55 -9.53
N ALA A 84 7.50 12.33 -8.85
CA ALA A 84 7.61 12.60 -7.42
C ALA A 84 7.12 11.42 -6.56
N LEU A 85 6.01 10.77 -6.94
CA LEU A 85 5.49 9.58 -6.27
C LEU A 85 6.44 8.38 -6.39
N ALA A 86 7.09 8.18 -7.55
CA ALA A 86 8.11 7.15 -7.71
C ALA A 86 9.40 7.41 -6.88
N SER A 87 9.64 8.67 -6.52
CA SER A 87 10.76 9.07 -5.65
C SER A 87 10.42 8.91 -4.16
N LEU A 88 9.15 9.11 -3.78
CA LEU A 88 8.63 8.94 -2.41
C LEU A 88 8.45 7.47 -2.03
N ASP A 89 8.09 6.60 -2.98
CA ASP A 89 8.02 5.14 -2.77
C ASP A 89 9.40 4.52 -2.48
N ASN A 90 10.48 5.18 -2.93
CA ASN A 90 11.87 4.81 -2.59
C ASN A 90 12.32 5.30 -1.20
N GLU A 91 11.54 6.15 -0.54
CA GLU A 91 11.88 6.79 0.73
C GLU A 91 11.13 6.19 1.93
N PHE A 92 9.97 5.55 1.70
CA PHE A 92 9.12 4.90 2.72
C PHE A 92 9.74 3.66 3.40
N GLY A 93 10.92 3.22 2.96
CA GLY A 93 11.60 2.00 3.44
C GLY A 93 13.06 2.18 3.87
N ARG A 94 13.53 3.42 4.09
CA ARG A 94 14.90 3.68 4.58
C ARG A 94 15.05 3.32 6.06
N THR A 95 15.12 2.03 6.37
CA THR A 95 15.63 1.59 7.67
C THR A 95 17.13 1.88 7.72
N THR A 96 17.62 2.57 8.74
CA THR A 96 19.05 2.76 9.04
C THR A 96 19.75 1.48 9.50
N ASP A 97 19.06 0.34 9.48
CA ASP A 97 19.60 -0.97 9.83
C ASP A 97 20.53 -1.47 8.70
N PRO A 98 21.84 -1.65 8.96
CA PRO A 98 22.81 -2.12 7.97
C PRO A 98 22.47 -3.48 7.36
N VAL A 99 21.83 -4.36 8.13
CA VAL A 99 21.44 -5.71 7.66
C VAL A 99 20.30 -5.60 6.66
N ARG A 100 19.31 -4.76 6.95
CA ARG A 100 18.16 -4.54 6.06
C ARG A 100 18.56 -3.80 4.78
N MET A 101 19.53 -2.88 4.88
CA MET A 101 20.18 -2.27 3.71
C MET A 101 20.80 -3.34 2.81
N TYR A 102 21.60 -4.25 3.38
CA TYR A 102 22.24 -5.33 2.62
C TYR A 102 21.22 -6.27 1.99
N MET A 103 20.18 -6.70 2.72
CA MET A 103 19.15 -7.60 2.17
C MET A 103 18.38 -6.98 1.01
N ARG A 104 18.10 -5.67 1.07
CA ARG A 104 17.45 -4.94 -0.04
C ARG A 104 18.36 -4.88 -1.26
N GLU A 105 19.63 -4.55 -1.06
CA GLU A 105 20.62 -4.47 -2.14
C GLU A 105 20.97 -5.84 -2.72
N MET A 106 20.95 -6.90 -1.90
CA MET A 106 21.13 -8.27 -2.37
C MET A 106 19.90 -8.78 -3.14
N GLY A 107 18.70 -8.38 -2.73
CA GLY A 107 17.43 -8.77 -3.35
C GLY A 107 17.08 -8.02 -4.64
N SER A 108 17.73 -6.88 -4.93
CA SER A 108 17.56 -6.17 -6.20
C SER A 108 18.31 -6.82 -7.36
N VAL A 109 19.25 -7.71 -7.08
CA VAL A 109 20.02 -8.45 -8.09
C VAL A 109 19.35 -9.80 -8.34
N GLU A 110 18.95 -10.04 -9.58
CA GLU A 110 18.34 -11.30 -10.00
C GLU A 110 19.33 -12.47 -9.92
N LEU A 111 18.81 -13.68 -9.65
CA LEU A 111 19.62 -14.89 -9.65
C LEU A 111 20.06 -15.23 -11.08
N LEU A 112 21.35 -15.53 -11.23
CA LEU A 112 21.90 -15.93 -12.51
C LEU A 112 21.44 -17.34 -12.89
N THR A 113 21.14 -17.52 -14.17
CA THR A 113 20.98 -18.86 -14.75
C THR A 113 22.37 -19.43 -15.07
N ARG A 114 22.47 -20.76 -15.16
CA ARG A 114 23.71 -21.46 -15.56
C ARG A 114 24.30 -20.90 -16.88
N ALA A 115 23.46 -20.47 -17.81
CA ALA A 115 23.90 -19.91 -19.08
C ALA A 115 24.53 -18.52 -18.90
N ASP A 116 24.02 -17.71 -17.97
CA ASP A 116 24.54 -16.37 -17.69
C ASP A 116 25.83 -16.42 -16.89
N GLU A 117 25.95 -17.36 -15.95
CA GLU A 117 27.22 -17.66 -15.27
C GLU A 117 28.33 -18.00 -16.27
N LEU A 118 28.03 -18.84 -17.28
CA LEU A 118 28.98 -19.20 -18.33
C LEU A 118 29.39 -17.99 -19.21
N LYS A 119 28.47 -17.06 -19.50
CA LYS A 119 28.79 -15.83 -20.25
C LYS A 119 29.69 -14.92 -19.43
N ILE A 120 29.39 -14.74 -18.16
CA ILE A 120 30.19 -13.93 -17.23
C ILE A 120 31.60 -14.53 -17.10
N ALA A 121 31.71 -15.85 -16.94
CA ALA A 121 32.98 -16.53 -16.85
C ALA A 121 33.86 -16.31 -18.10
N LYS A 122 33.29 -16.46 -19.31
CA LYS A 122 34.02 -16.18 -20.55
C LYS A 122 34.46 -14.72 -20.67
N ARG A 123 33.60 -13.78 -20.29
CA ARG A 123 33.93 -12.34 -20.30
C ARG A 123 35.09 -12.01 -19.35
N ILE A 124 35.14 -12.66 -18.19
CA ILE A 124 36.25 -12.52 -17.24
C ILE A 124 37.53 -13.12 -17.83
N GLU A 125 37.47 -14.30 -18.44
CA GLU A 125 38.63 -14.94 -19.09
C GLU A 125 39.22 -14.08 -20.22
N GLU A 126 38.37 -13.49 -21.06
CA GLU A 126 38.78 -12.57 -22.13
C GLU A 126 39.39 -11.28 -21.57
N GLY A 127 38.82 -10.73 -20.49
CA GLY A 127 39.35 -9.55 -19.81
C GLY A 127 40.69 -9.78 -19.10
N GLN A 128 40.98 -11.01 -18.66
CA GLN A 128 42.29 -11.38 -18.10
C GLN A 128 43.34 -11.67 -19.18
N ARG A 129 42.91 -11.90 -20.42
CA ARG A 129 43.80 -12.17 -21.57
C ARG A 129 44.22 -10.90 -22.32
N GLN A 130 43.62 -9.75 -22.01
CA GLN A 130 44.07 -8.42 -22.45
C GLN A 130 45.12 -7.86 -21.50
#